data_AF-A0A537W9U5-F1
#
_entry.id   AF-A0A537W9U5-F1
#
_cell.length_a   1.000
_cell.length_b   1.000
_cell.length_c   1.000
_cell.angle_alpha   90.00
_cell.angle_beta   90.00
_cell.angle_gamma   90.00
#
_symmetry.space_group_name_H-M   'P 1'
#
loop_
_entity.id
_entity.type
_entity.pdbx_description
1 polymer ?
#
loop_
_entity_poly.entity_id
_entity_poly.type
_entity_poly.pdbx_seq_one_letter_code
_entity_poly.pdbx_strand_id
1 'polypeptide(L)'
;MLKVDAEKAAKIGYVLFRYMRARHRFKNELVERPLPAHELAQLIRSGKYDFDEVYIEPAANPPITFDGKADDIFEALIKKKYRAIPFWDPMLVAAWRHYVIGDGPLPQRPSARRLGAALGVGSRDRAVTA
;
A
#
# COMPACT_ATOMS: atom_id res chain seq x y z
N MET A 1 9.43 -26.36 11.14
CA MET A 1 8.69 -25.22 10.54
C MET A 1 7.24 -25.64 10.41
N LEU A 2 6.30 -24.98 11.10
CA LEU A 2 4.88 -25.32 11.01
C LEU A 2 4.37 -24.99 9.60
N LYS A 3 3.74 -25.96 8.92
CA LYS A 3 3.08 -25.71 7.64
C LYS A 3 1.95 -24.71 7.86
N VAL A 4 1.93 -23.64 7.06
CA VAL A 4 0.80 -22.72 7.01
C VAL A 4 -0.37 -23.46 6.36
N ASP A 5 -1.52 -23.51 7.03
CA ASP A 5 -2.72 -24.09 6.46
C ASP A 5 -3.27 -23.26 5.29
N ALA A 6 -4.19 -23.83 4.52
CA ALA A 6 -4.69 -23.19 3.30
C ALA A 6 -5.46 -21.88 3.59
N GLU A 7 -6.22 -21.82 4.68
CA GLU A 7 -7.01 -20.65 5.02
C GLU A 7 -6.12 -19.48 5.46
N LYS A 8 -5.14 -19.77 6.31
CA LYS A 8 -4.14 -18.81 6.76
C LYS A 8 -3.29 -18.32 5.59
N ALA A 9 -2.87 -19.21 4.69
CA ALA A 9 -2.14 -18.83 3.49
C ALA A 9 -2.99 -17.91 2.58
N ALA A 10 -4.29 -18.18 2.43
CA ALA A 10 -5.20 -17.30 1.67
C ALA A 10 -5.31 -15.91 2.29
N LYS A 11 -5.47 -15.82 3.62
CA LYS A 11 -5.51 -14.54 4.35
C LYS A 11 -4.21 -13.75 4.17
N ILE A 12 -3.06 -14.39 4.33
CA ILE A 12 -1.74 -13.75 4.16
C ILE A 12 -1.56 -13.31 2.69
N GLY A 13 -1.87 -14.18 1.73
CA GLY A 13 -1.76 -13.87 0.30
C GLY A 13 -2.62 -12.67 -0.10
N TYR A 14 -3.80 -12.53 0.50
CA TYR A 14 -4.66 -11.36 0.28
C TYR A 14 -4.08 -10.07 0.85
N VAL A 15 -3.55 -10.10 2.08
CA VAL A 15 -2.87 -8.95 2.70
C VAL A 15 -1.65 -8.55 1.87
N LEU A 16 -0.83 -9.52 1.45
CA LEU A 16 0.36 -9.28 0.64
C LEU A 16 0.00 -8.68 -0.72
N PHE A 17 -1.01 -9.22 -1.41
CA PHE A 17 -1.53 -8.65 -2.66
C PHE A 17 -1.90 -7.16 -2.50
N ARG A 18 -2.68 -6.84 -1.47
CA ARG A 18 -3.12 -5.47 -1.21
C ARG A 18 -1.95 -4.55 -0.86
N TYR A 19 -1.01 -5.04 -0.06
CA TYR A 19 0.19 -4.32 0.32
C TYR A 19 1.07 -4.01 -0.90
N MET A 20 1.41 -5.02 -1.70
CA MET A 20 2.23 -4.84 -2.91
C MET A 20 1.53 -3.92 -3.93
N ARG A 21 0.20 -3.95 -4.03
CA ARG A 21 -0.56 -2.99 -4.84
C ARG A 21 -0.41 -1.56 -4.32
N ALA A 22 -0.50 -1.36 -3.01
CA ALA A 22 -0.31 -0.05 -2.39
C ALA A 22 1.13 0.45 -2.59
N ARG A 23 2.12 -0.41 -2.33
CA ARG A 23 3.54 -0.18 -2.56
C ARG A 23 3.83 0.25 -4.00
N HIS A 24 3.31 -0.48 -4.99
CA HIS A 24 3.44 -0.10 -6.40
C HIS A 24 2.76 1.23 -6.73
N ARG A 25 1.66 1.59 -6.05
CA ARG A 25 1.02 2.90 -6.22
C ARG A 25 1.91 4.06 -5.77
N PHE A 26 2.66 3.90 -4.69
CA PHE A 26 3.50 4.95 -4.13
C PHE A 26 4.91 5.01 -4.76
N LYS A 27 5.50 3.86 -5.08
CA LYS A 27 6.89 3.76 -5.61
C LYS A 27 6.98 3.55 -7.13
N ASN A 28 5.86 3.27 -7.79
CA ASN A 28 5.77 3.03 -9.23
C ASN A 28 6.74 1.93 -9.71
N GLU A 29 7.57 2.20 -10.73
CA GLU A 29 8.42 1.23 -11.43
C GLU A 29 9.60 0.70 -10.60
N LEU A 30 9.84 1.23 -9.40
CA LEU A 30 10.92 0.76 -8.52
C LEU A 30 10.62 -0.58 -7.83
N VAL A 31 9.39 -1.08 -7.96
CA VAL A 31 8.91 -2.27 -7.24
C VAL A 31 8.08 -3.17 -8.16
N GLU A 32 8.09 -4.47 -7.89
CA GLU A 32 7.32 -5.45 -8.67
C GLU A 32 5.81 -5.28 -8.50
N ARG A 33 5.06 -5.63 -9.55
CA ARG A 33 3.60 -5.74 -9.47
C ARG A 33 3.22 -6.98 -8.66
N PRO A 34 2.12 -6.92 -7.89
CA PRO A 34 1.65 -8.10 -7.15
C PRO A 34 1.25 -9.22 -8.11
N LEU A 35 1.65 -10.44 -7.78
CA LEU A 35 0.98 -11.64 -8.29
C LEU A 35 -0.47 -11.68 -7.77
N PRO A 36 -1.39 -12.38 -8.46
CA PRO A 36 -2.73 -12.64 -7.93
C PRO A 36 -2.70 -13.24 -6.52
N ALA A 37 -3.65 -12.85 -5.66
CA ALA A 37 -3.68 -13.28 -4.26
C ALA A 37 -3.70 -14.80 -4.08
N HIS A 38 -4.32 -15.54 -4.99
CA HIS A 38 -4.37 -17.01 -4.95
C HIS A 38 -3.02 -17.65 -5.26
N GLU A 39 -2.22 -17.08 -6.16
CA GLU A 39 -0.86 -17.53 -6.44
C GLU A 39 0.06 -17.25 -5.27
N LEU A 40 -0.04 -16.05 -4.66
CA LEU A 40 0.69 -15.71 -3.44
C LEU A 40 0.37 -16.69 -2.31
N ALA A 41 -0.90 -17.05 -2.12
CA ALA A 41 -1.32 -18.03 -1.13
C ALA A 41 -0.71 -19.42 -1.38
N GLN A 42 -0.65 -19.86 -2.64
CA GLN A 42 -0.01 -21.12 -3.00
C GLN A 42 1.49 -21.11 -2.66
N LEU A 43 2.18 -20.02 -2.98
CA LEU A 43 3.61 -19.84 -2.68
C LEU A 43 3.87 -19.85 -1.16
N ILE A 44 3.07 -19.12 -0.38
CA ILE A 44 3.15 -19.11 1.09
C ILE A 44 2.93 -20.50 1.66
N ARG A 45 1.94 -21.23 1.14
CA ARG A 45 1.67 -22.61 1.57
C ARG A 45 2.82 -23.57 1.24
N SER A 46 3.56 -23.31 0.16
CA SER A 46 4.79 -24.06 -0.18
C SER A 46 6.02 -23.64 0.63
N GLY A 47 5.91 -22.61 1.47
CA GLY A 47 6.99 -22.15 2.36
C GLY A 47 7.82 -20.99 1.82
N LYS A 48 7.36 -20.29 0.77
CA LYS A 48 7.97 -19.04 0.32
C LYS A 48 7.46 -17.87 1.16
N TYR A 49 8.37 -17.13 1.76
CA TYR A 49 8.04 -16.03 2.69
C TYR A 49 8.73 -14.70 2.36
N ASP A 50 9.40 -14.62 1.21
CA ASP A 50 10.05 -13.43 0.68
C ASP A 50 9.50 -13.11 -0.72
N PHE A 51 9.11 -11.86 -0.96
CA PHE A 51 8.50 -11.42 -2.21
C PHE A 51 8.97 -10.02 -2.54
N ASP A 52 9.88 -9.88 -3.51
CA ASP A 52 10.45 -8.59 -3.89
C ASP A 52 10.98 -7.79 -2.68
N GLU A 53 11.72 -8.48 -1.80
CA GLU A 53 12.24 -7.99 -0.51
C GLU A 53 11.18 -7.64 0.55
N VAL A 54 9.93 -8.03 0.34
CA VAL A 54 8.88 -8.04 1.37
C VAL A 54 8.94 -9.36 2.12
N TYR A 55 9.18 -9.30 3.43
CA TYR A 55 9.30 -10.47 4.30
C TYR A 55 8.00 -10.73 5.05
N ILE A 56 7.62 -12.01 5.06
CA ILE A 56 6.41 -12.53 5.68
C ILE A 56 6.79 -13.40 6.87
N GLU A 57 6.19 -13.12 8.02
CA GLU A 57 6.18 -14.03 9.16
C GLU A 57 4.74 -14.49 9.38
N PRO A 58 4.39 -15.76 9.05
CA PRO A 58 3.02 -16.24 9.17
C PRO A 58 2.48 -16.16 10.61
N ALA A 59 3.33 -16.17 11.63
CA ALA A 59 2.91 -16.01 13.02
C ALA A 59 2.62 -14.55 13.42
N ALA A 60 3.06 -13.56 12.65
CA ALA A 60 2.91 -12.15 12.98
C ALA A 60 1.52 -11.59 12.61
N ASN A 61 1.15 -10.47 13.25
CA ASN A 61 -0.06 -9.73 12.93
C ASN A 61 0.21 -8.20 12.91
N PRO A 62 0.22 -7.54 11.74
CA PRO A 62 0.04 -8.12 10.40
C PRO A 62 1.22 -9.04 9.99
N PRO A 63 1.04 -9.91 8.98
CA PRO A 63 2.06 -10.90 8.61
C PRO A 63 3.30 -10.32 7.91
N ILE A 64 3.27 -9.06 7.48
CA ILE A 64 4.41 -8.39 6.83
C ILE A 64 5.29 -7.78 7.91
N THR A 65 6.56 -8.20 7.96
CA THR A 65 7.51 -7.79 9.03
C THR A 65 8.59 -6.84 8.56
N PHE A 66 8.89 -6.81 7.26
CA PHE A 66 9.90 -5.94 6.67
C PHE A 66 9.68 -5.75 5.17
N ASP A 67 10.15 -4.63 4.63
CA ASP A 67 10.19 -4.32 3.19
C ASP A 67 11.51 -3.62 2.87
N GLY A 68 12.44 -4.31 2.21
CA GLY A 68 13.78 -3.80 1.93
C GLY A 68 13.82 -2.66 0.92
N LYS A 69 12.83 -2.59 0.02
CA LYS A 69 12.79 -1.61 -1.07
C LYS A 69 11.88 -0.41 -0.77
N ALA A 70 10.97 -0.54 0.18
CA ALA A 70 9.95 0.46 0.47
C ALA A 70 9.69 0.62 1.98
N ASP A 71 10.75 0.83 2.76
CA ASP A 71 10.68 1.01 4.22
C ASP A 71 9.74 2.15 4.64
N ASP A 72 9.69 3.27 3.92
CA ASP A 72 8.75 4.36 4.16
C ASP A 72 7.28 3.94 4.03
N ILE A 73 6.96 3.10 3.04
CA ILE A 73 5.63 2.52 2.85
C ILE A 73 5.31 1.53 3.97
N PHE A 74 6.27 0.70 4.35
CA PHE A 74 6.13 -0.23 5.45
C PHE A 74 5.87 0.50 6.78
N GLU A 75 6.67 1.51 7.11
CA GLU A 75 6.49 2.36 8.28
C GLU A 75 5.10 3.02 8.30
N ALA A 76 4.65 3.53 7.15
CA ALA A 76 3.35 4.16 7.04
C ALA A 76 2.17 3.19 7.17
N LEU A 77 2.19 2.10 6.40
CA LEU A 77 1.04 1.21 6.27
C LEU A 77 1.00 0.12 7.33
N ILE A 78 2.15 -0.40 7.77
CA ILE A 78 2.23 -1.47 8.78
C ILE A 78 2.37 -0.89 10.18
N LYS A 79 3.31 0.05 10.38
CA LYS A 79 3.61 0.67 11.69
C LYS A 79 2.79 1.93 12.01
N LYS A 80 1.83 2.31 11.14
CA LYS A 80 0.91 3.46 11.33
C LYS A 80 1.61 4.82 11.38
N LYS A 81 2.83 4.96 10.86
CA LYS A 81 3.52 6.24 10.78
C LYS A 81 3.12 6.97 9.50
N TYR A 82 1.90 7.49 9.41
CA TYR A 82 1.34 8.02 8.15
C TYR A 82 2.12 9.17 7.51
N ARG A 83 3.01 9.82 8.26
CA ARG A 83 3.91 10.87 7.75
C ARG A 83 5.25 10.33 7.21
N ALA A 84 5.47 9.02 7.24
CA ALA A 84 6.69 8.39 6.75
C ALA A 84 6.83 8.49 5.22
N ILE A 85 5.73 8.68 4.49
CA ILE A 85 5.72 8.96 3.05
C ILE A 85 5.55 10.48 2.86
N PRO A 86 6.61 11.23 2.56
CA PRO A 86 6.51 12.66 2.36
C PRO A 86 5.62 12.98 1.15
N PHE A 87 5.03 14.18 1.12
CA PHE A 87 4.19 14.71 0.02
C PHE A 87 2.81 14.05 -0.18
N TRP A 88 2.52 12.94 0.51
CA TRP A 88 1.19 12.34 0.49
C TRP A 88 0.34 12.82 1.66
N ASP A 89 -0.93 13.07 1.39
CA ASP A 89 -1.92 13.39 2.43
C ASP A 89 -2.00 12.22 3.45
N PRO A 90 -1.74 12.45 4.75
CA PRO A 90 -1.85 11.42 5.77
C PRO A 90 -3.22 10.72 5.81
N MET A 91 -4.31 11.41 5.45
CA MET A 91 -5.64 10.80 5.37
C MET A 91 -5.72 9.79 4.22
N LEU A 92 -5.10 10.09 3.08
CA LEU A 92 -5.01 9.16 1.96
C LEU A 92 -4.15 7.94 2.32
N VAL A 93 -3.03 8.16 3.02
CA VAL A 93 -2.19 7.05 3.53
C VAL A 93 -2.97 6.17 4.51
N ALA A 94 -3.77 6.76 5.41
CA ALA A 94 -4.63 6.03 6.32
C ALA A 94 -5.71 5.21 5.57
N ALA A 95 -6.29 5.75 4.50
CA ALA A 95 -7.22 5.01 3.64
C ALA A 95 -6.54 3.81 2.96
N TRP A 96 -5.31 3.98 2.48
CA TRP A 96 -4.50 2.87 1.96
C TRP A 96 -4.20 1.82 3.03
N ARG A 97 -3.91 2.22 4.27
CA ARG A 97 -3.78 1.25 5.37
C ARG A 97 -5.09 0.49 5.61
N HIS A 98 -6.23 1.18 5.62
CA HIS A 98 -7.52 0.53 5.82
C HIS A 98 -7.81 -0.49 4.71
N TYR A 99 -7.46 -0.15 3.46
CA TYR A 99 -7.46 -1.10 2.35
C TYR A 99 -6.53 -2.29 2.64
N VAL A 100 -5.26 -2.10 2.99
CA VAL A 100 -4.32 -3.23 3.16
C VAL A 100 -4.69 -4.17 4.31
N ILE A 101 -5.05 -3.63 5.48
CA ILE A 101 -5.16 -4.42 6.72
C ILE A 101 -6.60 -4.58 7.21
N GLY A 102 -7.47 -3.61 6.95
CA GLY A 102 -8.83 -3.56 7.51
C GLY A 102 -9.94 -3.96 6.54
N ASP A 103 -9.60 -4.65 5.46
CA ASP A 103 -10.52 -5.02 4.37
C ASP A 103 -11.29 -3.83 3.72
N GLY A 104 -10.79 -2.61 3.88
CA GLY A 104 -11.42 -1.41 3.32
C GLY A 104 -11.44 -1.41 1.79
N PRO A 105 -12.24 -0.53 1.15
CA PRO A 105 -12.28 -0.40 -0.30
C PRO A 105 -10.95 0.16 -0.85
N LEU A 106 -10.68 -0.11 -2.12
CA LEU A 106 -9.53 0.50 -2.81
C LEU A 106 -9.68 2.04 -2.81
N PRO A 107 -8.71 2.81 -2.29
CA PRO A 107 -8.82 4.26 -2.27
C PRO A 107 -8.90 4.83 -3.69
N GLN A 108 -9.88 5.71 -3.91
CA GLN A 108 -9.99 6.40 -5.19
C GLN A 108 -8.81 7.35 -5.40
N ARG A 109 -8.38 7.49 -6.65
CA ARG A 109 -7.39 8.54 -6.99
C ARG A 109 -7.98 9.89 -6.57
N PRO A 110 -7.19 10.80 -5.97
CA PRO A 110 -7.61 12.19 -5.88
C PRO A 110 -7.93 12.64 -7.29
N SER A 111 -9.18 13.00 -7.55
CA SER A 111 -9.52 13.63 -8.83
C SER A 111 -8.66 14.88 -8.97
N ALA A 112 -8.18 15.18 -10.18
CA ALA A 112 -7.33 16.35 -10.46
C ALA A 112 -7.91 17.66 -9.91
N ARG A 113 -9.24 17.70 -9.70
CA ARG A 113 -9.98 18.78 -9.05
C ARG A 113 -9.50 19.11 -7.63
N ARG A 114 -8.97 18.15 -6.85
CA ARG A 114 -8.39 18.40 -5.52
C ARG A 114 -6.94 18.90 -5.57
N LEU A 115 -6.17 18.54 -6.61
CA LEU A 115 -4.82 19.06 -6.82
C LEU A 115 -4.83 20.53 -7.25
N GLY A 116 -5.78 20.94 -8.10
CA GLY A 116 -5.96 22.35 -8.47
C GLY A 116 -6.32 23.26 -7.28
N ALA A 117 -7.07 22.75 -6.30
CA ALA A 117 -7.43 23.49 -5.10
C ALA A 117 -6.26 23.61 -4.10
N ALA A 118 -5.37 22.61 -4.03
CA ALA A 118 -4.20 22.62 -3.15
C ALA A 118 -3.02 23.43 -3.73
N LEU A 119 -2.93 23.56 -5.06
CA LEU A 119 -1.85 24.29 -5.73
C LEU A 119 -2.14 25.77 -5.99
N GLY A 120 -3.25 26.32 -5.49
CA GLY A 120 -3.50 27.76 -5.50
C GLY A 120 -3.26 28.38 -6.88
N VAL A 121 -3.76 27.77 -7.95
CA VAL A 121 -3.80 28.45 -9.26
C VAL A 121 -4.90 29.50 -9.11
N GLY A 122 -4.47 30.67 -8.63
CA GLY A 122 -5.30 31.84 -8.47
C GLY A 122 -5.99 32.14 -9.80
N SER A 123 -7.30 32.31 -9.74
CA SER A 123 -8.05 32.99 -10.77
C SER A 123 -7.52 34.42 -10.87
N ARG A 124 -6.46 34.61 -11.66
CA ARG A 124 -6.07 35.90 -12.20
C ARG A 124 -6.82 36.07 -13.50
N ASP A 125 -8.01 36.62 -13.40
CA ASP A 125 -8.51 37.53 -14.43
C ASP A 125 -8.96 38.81 -13.75
N ARG A 126 -8.00 39.73 -13.66
CA ARG A 126 -8.24 41.16 -13.53
C ARG A 126 -7.99 41.77 -14.92
N ALA A 127 -9.02 42.33 -15.50
CA ALA A 127 -8.98 43.55 -16.33
C ALA A 127 -10.35 44.22 -16.10
N VAL A 128 -10.50 45.23 -15.24
CA VAL A 128 -10.05 46.63 -15.33
C VAL A 128 -10.59 47.33 -16.59
N THR A 129 -11.75 47.98 -16.37
CA THR A 129 -12.23 49.29 -16.89
C THR A 129 -12.16 49.62 -18.38
N ALA A 130 -13.32 49.97 -18.95
CA ALA A 130 -13.68 51.37 -19.23
C ALA A 130 -15.19 51.54 -19.05
#